data_AF-A0A7X9BEW2-F1
#
_entry.id   AF-A0A7X9BEW2-F1
#
_cell.length_a   1.000
_cell.length_b   1.000
_cell.length_c   1.000
_cell.angle_alpha   90.00
_cell.angle_beta   90.00
_cell.angle_gamma   90.00
#
_symmetry.space_group_name_H-M   'P 1'
#
loop_
_entity.id
_entity.type
_entity.pdbx_description
1 polymer ?
#
loop_
_entity_poly.entity_id
_entity_poly.type
_entity_poly.pdbx_seq_one_letter_code
_entity_poly.pdbx_strand_id
1 'polypeptide(L)'
;FATSDLNDLYRRVINRNNRLKRLLDLGAPDIIVRNEKRMLQEAVDALIDNGRRGRPVTGPGNRPLKSLSDMLKGKQGRFRQNLLGKRVDYSGRSVIVVGPELQIHQCGLPKEMALELFKPFVMKLLVNEGFAHNIKSAKRMVERVRPEVWDVLEKVITEHPVLLNRAPTLHRLGIQAFEPVLVEGRAIKIHPMVCTAYNADFDGDQMAVHVPLSAEAQAESRLLMLSANNILNPKDGKPVAVPTQDMVLGCYYLTIDRENALGEGKCFKDSNEAIMAYENKYISLHARIKVRIEGKGLIDTTVGRVIFNEVVPNELGYINKVIEKKVLSWIVDECYRKLGFDATTRLLDGIKHLGFTYATKAGITIGIKDITIPEVKQEILKNAEQNVENVELQYRRGLITDDERYRTVIDIWTRATADVTRELNNTLGKFNPLYMMANSGARGNIQQIRQLAGMRGLMADPSGRIIDLPIKANFREGLTVLEYFISTHGARKGLADTALRTADSGYLTRRLVDVAQDVIVREEDCGTTNGIIVKEIKDGTEVIEKLEDRIIGRVSQEDILHPSTGEVLVPADSEI
;
A
#
# COMPACT_ATOMS: atom_id res chain seq x y z
N PHE A 1 -26.19 -17.90 -36.33
CA PHE A 1 -26.68 -17.99 -34.94
C PHE A 1 -25.61 -18.62 -34.06
N ALA A 2 -25.26 -18.00 -32.94
CA ALA A 2 -24.37 -18.60 -31.95
C ALA A 2 -25.22 -19.39 -30.94
N THR A 3 -24.90 -20.65 -30.73
CA THR A 3 -25.63 -21.53 -29.81
C THR A 3 -24.72 -22.06 -28.72
N SER A 4 -25.28 -22.32 -27.54
CA SER A 4 -24.54 -22.96 -26.44
C SER A 4 -24.05 -24.35 -26.85
N ASP A 5 -22.85 -24.73 -26.40
CA ASP A 5 -22.28 -26.06 -26.58
C ASP A 5 -23.22 -27.17 -26.05
N LEU A 6 -24.04 -26.85 -25.03
CA LEU A 6 -25.07 -27.76 -24.51
C LEU A 6 -26.07 -28.19 -25.57
N ASN A 7 -26.43 -27.31 -26.52
CA ASN A 7 -27.40 -27.64 -27.55
C ASN A 7 -26.87 -28.76 -28.47
N ASP A 8 -25.56 -28.79 -28.72
CA ASP A 8 -24.94 -29.86 -29.51
C ASP A 8 -24.90 -31.18 -28.71
N LEU A 9 -24.60 -31.13 -27.41
CA LEU A 9 -24.59 -32.30 -26.54
C LEU A 9 -26.01 -32.88 -26.37
N TYR A 10 -27.01 -32.04 -26.10
CA TYR A 10 -28.41 -32.45 -26.03
C TYR A 10 -28.91 -33.05 -27.35
N ARG A 11 -28.57 -32.42 -28.49
CA ARG A 11 -28.97 -32.94 -29.81
C ARG A 11 -28.41 -34.34 -30.06
N ARG A 12 -27.15 -34.60 -29.67
CA ARG A 12 -26.55 -35.95 -29.78
C ARG A 12 -27.31 -36.97 -28.93
N VAL A 13 -27.65 -36.64 -27.69
CA VAL A 13 -28.44 -37.52 -26.80
C VAL A 13 -29.82 -37.80 -27.41
N ILE A 14 -30.52 -36.77 -27.86
CA ILE A 14 -31.87 -36.89 -28.47
C ILE A 14 -31.81 -37.78 -29.71
N ASN A 15 -30.86 -37.53 -30.61
CA ASN A 15 -30.71 -38.31 -31.85
C ASN A 15 -30.39 -39.79 -31.57
N ARG A 16 -29.51 -40.07 -30.61
CA ARG A 16 -29.16 -41.45 -30.20
C ARG A 16 -30.32 -42.16 -29.53
N ASN A 17 -31.06 -41.47 -28.67
CA ASN A 17 -32.24 -42.03 -28.00
C ASN A 17 -33.36 -42.36 -29.00
N ASN A 18 -33.64 -41.45 -29.93
CA ASN A 18 -34.64 -41.68 -30.98
C ASN A 18 -34.24 -42.84 -31.91
N ARG A 19 -32.93 -42.98 -32.22
CA ARG A 19 -32.42 -44.10 -33.00
C ARG A 19 -32.54 -45.44 -32.25
N LEU A 20 -32.21 -45.47 -30.96
CA LEU A 20 -32.34 -46.66 -30.12
C LEU A 20 -33.80 -47.13 -30.04
N LYS A 21 -34.76 -46.20 -29.82
CA LYS A 21 -36.19 -46.52 -29.83
C LYS A 21 -36.62 -47.22 -31.13
N ARG A 22 -36.29 -46.63 -32.28
CA ARG A 22 -36.59 -47.22 -33.60
C ARG A 22 -35.98 -48.61 -33.79
N LEU A 23 -34.76 -48.84 -33.31
CA LEU A 23 -34.10 -50.16 -33.41
C LEU A 23 -34.78 -51.23 -32.56
N LEU A 24 -35.33 -50.86 -31.40
CA LEU A 24 -36.11 -51.76 -30.56
C LEU A 24 -37.45 -52.10 -31.23
N ASP A 25 -38.14 -51.10 -31.78
CA ASP A 25 -39.44 -51.29 -32.47
C ASP A 25 -39.32 -52.18 -33.72
N LEU A 26 -38.18 -52.12 -34.41
CA LEU A 26 -37.89 -52.92 -35.61
C LEU A 26 -37.37 -54.35 -35.30
N GLY A 27 -37.21 -54.71 -34.03
CA GLY A 27 -36.67 -56.03 -33.64
C GLY A 27 -35.21 -56.27 -34.07
N ALA A 28 -34.38 -55.23 -34.01
CA ALA A 28 -32.98 -55.34 -34.43
C ALA A 28 -32.17 -56.32 -33.55
N PRO A 29 -31.14 -57.00 -34.11
CA PRO A 29 -30.31 -57.94 -33.36
C PRO A 29 -29.65 -57.34 -32.11
N ASP A 30 -29.50 -58.17 -31.07
CA ASP A 30 -28.96 -57.77 -29.76
C ASP A 30 -27.60 -57.05 -29.82
N ILE A 31 -26.73 -57.46 -30.75
CA ILE A 31 -25.39 -56.85 -30.91
C ILE A 31 -25.52 -55.36 -31.28
N ILE A 32 -26.45 -55.03 -32.19
CA ILE A 32 -26.68 -53.66 -32.66
C ILE A 32 -27.32 -52.83 -31.55
N VAL A 33 -28.31 -53.40 -30.84
CA VAL A 33 -28.96 -52.75 -29.69
C VAL A 33 -27.97 -52.46 -28.57
N ARG A 34 -27.07 -53.40 -28.25
CA ARG A 34 -26.00 -53.20 -27.25
C ARG A 34 -25.05 -52.08 -27.66
N ASN A 35 -24.67 -51.99 -28.93
CA ASN A 35 -23.81 -50.91 -29.39
C ASN A 35 -24.50 -49.54 -29.34
N GLU A 36 -25.77 -49.42 -29.74
CA GLU A 36 -26.48 -48.13 -29.66
C GLU A 36 -26.76 -47.70 -28.21
N LYS A 37 -27.04 -48.66 -27.30
CA LYS A 37 -27.10 -48.38 -25.85
C LYS A 37 -25.77 -47.82 -25.33
N ARG A 38 -24.63 -48.38 -25.75
CA ARG A 38 -23.30 -47.86 -25.41
C ARG A 38 -23.08 -46.44 -25.94
N MET A 39 -23.43 -46.18 -27.21
CA MET A 39 -23.29 -44.84 -27.80
C MET A 39 -24.19 -43.80 -27.15
N LEU A 40 -25.40 -44.19 -26.72
CA LEU A 40 -26.28 -43.32 -25.93
C LEU A 40 -25.68 -43.02 -24.56
N GLN A 41 -25.13 -44.02 -23.87
CA GLN A 41 -24.42 -43.81 -22.60
C GLN A 41 -23.25 -42.84 -22.77
N GLU A 42 -22.42 -43.02 -23.80
CA GLU A 42 -21.30 -42.11 -24.11
C GLU A 42 -21.79 -40.67 -24.39
N ALA A 43 -22.92 -40.50 -25.07
CA ALA A 43 -23.49 -39.18 -25.33
C ALA A 43 -24.04 -38.51 -24.06
N VAL A 44 -24.65 -39.27 -23.15
CA VAL A 44 -25.13 -38.77 -21.85
C VAL A 44 -23.95 -38.44 -20.93
N ASP A 45 -22.93 -39.29 -20.89
CA ASP A 45 -21.70 -39.05 -20.15
C ASP A 45 -21.04 -37.75 -20.62
N ALA A 46 -20.94 -37.52 -21.94
CA ALA A 46 -20.39 -36.28 -22.51
C ALA A 46 -21.26 -35.03 -22.23
N LEU A 47 -22.57 -35.17 -22.09
CA LEU A 47 -23.47 -34.07 -21.69
C LEU A 47 -23.23 -33.66 -20.23
N ILE A 48 -23.05 -34.63 -19.35
CA ILE A 48 -22.89 -34.41 -17.91
C ILE A 48 -21.45 -33.95 -17.58
N ASP A 49 -20.44 -34.68 -18.07
CA ASP A 49 -19.03 -34.45 -17.79
C ASP A 49 -18.16 -34.91 -18.98
N ASN A 50 -17.87 -33.97 -19.89
CA ASN A 50 -17.16 -34.25 -21.12
C ASN A 50 -15.66 -34.46 -20.86
N GLY A 51 -15.18 -35.70 -21.06
CA GLY A 51 -13.77 -36.05 -20.92
C GLY A 51 -13.43 -36.94 -19.72
N ARG A 52 -14.41 -37.29 -18.87
CA ARG A 52 -14.18 -38.15 -17.70
C ARG A 52 -13.90 -39.62 -18.04
N ARG A 53 -14.54 -40.16 -19.07
CA ARG A 53 -14.44 -41.59 -19.47
C ARG A 53 -13.75 -41.84 -20.80
N GLY A 54 -13.29 -40.79 -21.49
CA GLY A 54 -12.68 -40.92 -22.81
C GLY A 54 -12.22 -39.59 -23.40
N ARG A 55 -11.91 -39.57 -24.70
CA ARG A 55 -11.54 -38.32 -25.39
C ARG A 55 -12.74 -37.37 -25.41
N PRO A 56 -12.52 -36.07 -25.11
CA PRO A 56 -13.61 -35.12 -25.07
C PRO A 56 -14.21 -34.95 -26.46
N VAL A 57 -15.53 -34.87 -26.49
CA VAL A 57 -16.28 -34.63 -27.71
C VAL A 57 -15.98 -33.20 -28.19
N THR A 58 -15.45 -33.07 -29.40
CA THR A 58 -15.12 -31.79 -30.02
C THR A 58 -16.23 -31.30 -30.94
N GLY A 59 -16.34 -29.97 -31.02
CA GLY A 59 -17.18 -29.27 -31.98
C GLY A 59 -16.46 -29.01 -33.32
N PRO A 60 -17.10 -28.26 -34.24
CA PRO A 60 -16.56 -27.98 -35.58
C PRO A 60 -15.19 -27.28 -35.60
N GLY A 61 -14.85 -26.54 -34.54
CA GLY A 61 -13.55 -25.86 -34.39
C GLY A 61 -12.49 -26.67 -33.63
N ASN A 62 -12.65 -27.99 -33.53
CA ASN A 62 -11.77 -28.91 -32.78
C ASN A 62 -11.58 -28.57 -31.28
N ARG A 63 -12.40 -27.67 -30.75
CA ARG A 63 -12.47 -27.33 -29.32
C ARG A 63 -13.40 -28.33 -28.61
N PRO A 64 -13.05 -28.82 -27.40
CA PRO A 64 -13.97 -29.63 -26.60
C PRO A 64 -15.23 -28.82 -26.25
N LEU A 65 -16.39 -29.45 -26.37
CA LEU A 65 -17.68 -28.86 -25.98
C LEU A 65 -17.77 -28.76 -24.45
N LYS A 66 -18.26 -27.63 -23.94
CA LYS A 66 -18.48 -27.47 -22.49
C LYS A 66 -19.70 -28.27 -22.03
N SER A 67 -19.51 -29.16 -21.05
CA SER A 67 -20.57 -29.96 -20.42
C SER A 67 -21.29 -29.22 -19.28
N LEU A 68 -22.32 -29.84 -18.71
CA LEU A 68 -23.00 -29.29 -17.52
C LEU A 68 -22.04 -29.11 -16.33
N SER A 69 -21.13 -30.06 -16.11
CA SER A 69 -20.12 -29.97 -15.05
C SER A 69 -19.14 -28.82 -15.29
N ASP A 70 -18.73 -28.58 -16.53
CA ASP A 70 -17.83 -27.47 -16.91
C ASP A 70 -18.48 -26.09 -16.75
N MET A 71 -19.81 -26.01 -16.86
CA MET A 71 -20.55 -24.78 -16.61
C MET A 71 -20.60 -24.43 -15.11
N LEU A 72 -20.49 -25.42 -14.24
CA LEU A 72 -20.45 -25.22 -12.79
C LEU A 72 -19.02 -24.98 -12.29
N LYS A 73 -18.07 -25.78 -12.77
CA LYS A 73 -16.67 -25.81 -12.30
C LYS A 73 -15.75 -24.87 -13.08
N GLY A 74 -14.56 -24.63 -12.53
CA GLY A 74 -13.50 -23.87 -13.18
C GLY A 74 -13.59 -22.35 -12.97
N LYS A 75 -12.63 -21.61 -13.55
CA LYS A 75 -12.54 -20.15 -13.40
C LYS A 75 -13.72 -19.41 -14.05
N GLN A 76 -14.23 -19.92 -15.18
CA GLN A 76 -15.40 -19.40 -15.89
C GLN A 76 -16.71 -20.11 -15.48
N GLY A 77 -16.67 -20.99 -14.49
CA GLY A 77 -17.85 -21.69 -13.99
C GLY A 77 -18.71 -20.79 -13.12
N ARG A 78 -19.98 -21.18 -12.94
CA ARG A 78 -20.98 -20.39 -12.19
C ARG A 78 -20.51 -19.97 -10.79
N PHE A 79 -19.84 -20.84 -10.04
CA PHE A 79 -19.43 -20.54 -8.66
C PHE A 79 -18.45 -19.38 -8.56
N ARG A 80 -17.42 -19.34 -9.43
CA ARG A 80 -16.43 -18.27 -9.40
C ARG A 80 -16.88 -17.01 -10.12
N GLN A 81 -17.45 -17.16 -11.32
CA GLN A 81 -17.70 -16.01 -12.18
C GLN A 81 -19.01 -15.28 -11.85
N ASN A 82 -20.02 -15.97 -11.29
CA ASN A 82 -21.35 -15.39 -11.11
C ASN A 82 -21.79 -15.27 -9.65
N LEU A 83 -21.27 -16.11 -8.74
CA LEU A 83 -21.64 -16.02 -7.32
C LEU A 83 -20.70 -15.10 -6.54
N LEU A 84 -19.39 -15.15 -6.82
CA LEU A 84 -18.39 -14.34 -6.14
C LEU A 84 -18.04 -13.05 -6.90
N GLY A 85 -17.84 -13.14 -8.22
CA GLY A 85 -17.71 -11.98 -9.09
C GLY A 85 -19.07 -11.57 -9.63
N LYS A 86 -19.45 -10.29 -9.53
CA LYS A 86 -20.62 -9.74 -10.23
C LYS A 86 -20.30 -8.35 -10.73
N ARG A 87 -20.90 -7.98 -11.86
CA ARG A 87 -20.99 -6.57 -12.24
C ARG A 87 -22.08 -5.93 -11.40
N VAL A 88 -21.80 -4.75 -10.88
CA VAL A 88 -22.69 -4.03 -9.97
C VAL A 88 -23.12 -2.72 -10.61
N ASP A 89 -24.42 -2.42 -10.52
CA ASP A 89 -24.96 -1.12 -10.88
C ASP A 89 -24.56 -0.07 -9.82
N TYR A 90 -24.83 1.21 -10.08
CA TYR A 90 -24.44 2.33 -9.19
C TYR A 90 -22.94 2.34 -8.88
N SER A 91 -22.14 2.06 -9.91
CA SER A 91 -20.69 2.09 -9.83
C SER A 91 -20.07 2.83 -11.01
N GLY A 92 -18.90 3.41 -10.76
CA GLY A 92 -18.12 4.17 -11.73
C GLY A 92 -16.62 3.94 -11.53
N ARG A 93 -15.80 4.38 -12.47
CA ARG A 93 -14.34 4.34 -12.34
C ARG A 93 -13.74 5.55 -13.05
N SER A 94 -12.72 6.14 -12.45
CA SER A 94 -11.86 7.11 -13.13
C SER A 94 -10.44 7.08 -12.58
N VAL A 95 -9.56 7.80 -13.27
CA VAL A 95 -8.18 8.05 -12.82
C VAL A 95 -8.22 8.90 -11.55
N ILE A 96 -7.31 8.61 -10.63
CA ILE A 96 -7.15 9.37 -9.40
C ILE A 96 -6.10 10.46 -9.55
N VAL A 97 -6.33 11.58 -8.87
CA VAL A 97 -5.39 12.68 -8.71
C VAL A 97 -5.35 13.10 -7.24
N VAL A 98 -4.30 13.82 -6.86
CA VAL A 98 -4.14 14.30 -5.48
C VAL A 98 -5.12 15.45 -5.18
N GLY A 99 -5.77 15.39 -4.02
CA GLY A 99 -6.56 16.49 -3.46
C GLY A 99 -5.99 16.93 -2.11
N PRO A 100 -4.92 17.75 -2.07
CA PRO A 100 -4.28 18.18 -0.82
C PRO A 100 -5.20 19.06 0.07
N GLU A 101 -6.20 19.70 -0.53
CA GLU A 101 -7.20 20.54 0.14
C GLU A 101 -8.29 19.75 0.87
N LEU A 102 -8.49 18.47 0.52
CA LEU A 102 -9.53 17.62 1.09
C LEU A 102 -9.18 17.26 2.54
N GLN A 103 -10.21 17.06 3.37
CA GLN A 103 -10.05 16.44 4.69
C GLN A 103 -9.93 14.92 4.54
N ILE A 104 -9.41 14.23 5.56
CA ILE A 104 -9.15 12.78 5.47
C ILE A 104 -10.38 11.94 5.13
N HIS A 105 -11.57 12.35 5.58
CA HIS A 105 -12.86 11.68 5.34
C HIS A 105 -13.52 12.04 4.02
N GLN A 106 -12.95 12.96 3.24
CA GLN A 106 -13.55 13.46 2.00
C GLN A 106 -12.85 12.89 0.76
N CYS A 107 -13.61 12.77 -0.32
CA CYS A 107 -13.07 12.51 -1.65
C CYS A 107 -13.69 13.46 -2.68
N GLY A 108 -12.93 13.88 -3.68
CA GLY A 108 -13.45 14.68 -4.78
C GLY A 108 -14.06 13.79 -5.85
N LEU A 109 -15.37 13.93 -6.08
CA LEU A 109 -16.11 13.19 -7.09
C LEU A 109 -16.42 14.11 -8.30
N PRO A 110 -16.05 13.71 -9.54
CA PRO A 110 -16.37 14.48 -10.74
C PRO A 110 -17.87 14.72 -10.89
N LYS A 111 -18.26 15.96 -11.20
CA LYS A 111 -19.67 16.34 -11.40
C LYS A 111 -20.43 15.44 -12.38
N GLU A 112 -19.84 15.14 -13.55
CA GLU A 112 -20.44 14.24 -14.55
C GLU A 112 -20.68 12.82 -13.99
N MET A 113 -19.73 12.30 -13.21
CA MET A 113 -19.82 10.98 -12.60
C MET A 113 -20.87 10.96 -11.49
N ALA A 114 -20.86 11.96 -10.60
CA ALA A 114 -21.81 12.11 -9.52
C ALA A 114 -23.25 12.15 -10.05
N LEU A 115 -23.49 12.93 -11.11
CA LEU A 115 -24.82 13.05 -11.70
C LEU A 115 -25.38 11.71 -12.19
N GLU A 116 -24.55 10.86 -12.82
CA GLU A 116 -25.01 9.57 -13.33
C GLU A 116 -25.17 8.54 -12.20
N LEU A 117 -24.28 8.54 -11.20
CA LEU A 117 -24.36 7.64 -10.03
C LEU A 117 -25.60 7.93 -9.16
N PHE A 118 -25.91 9.21 -8.92
CA PHE A 118 -27.00 9.65 -8.06
C PHE A 118 -28.29 9.98 -8.82
N LYS A 119 -28.36 9.67 -10.12
CA LYS A 119 -29.45 10.03 -11.03
C LYS A 119 -30.86 9.77 -10.47
N PRO A 120 -31.17 8.58 -9.89
CA PRO A 120 -32.52 8.35 -9.36
C PRO A 120 -32.86 9.22 -8.15
N PHE A 121 -31.88 9.51 -7.30
CA PHE A 121 -32.03 10.35 -6.11
C PHE A 121 -32.27 11.81 -6.51
N VAL A 122 -31.49 12.32 -7.46
CA VAL A 122 -31.66 13.66 -8.03
C VAL A 122 -33.03 13.81 -8.67
N MET A 123 -33.47 12.82 -9.46
CA MET A 123 -34.79 12.83 -10.08
C MET A 123 -35.94 12.85 -9.06
N LYS A 124 -35.80 12.12 -7.95
CA LYS A 124 -36.78 12.12 -6.86
C LYS A 124 -36.83 13.49 -6.17
N LEU A 125 -35.67 14.08 -5.87
CA LEU A 125 -35.61 15.37 -5.17
C LEU A 125 -36.13 16.53 -6.06
N LEU A 126 -35.83 16.52 -7.36
CA LEU A 126 -36.39 17.49 -8.33
C LEU A 126 -37.93 17.51 -8.37
N VAL A 127 -38.56 16.35 -8.23
CA VAL A 127 -40.03 16.26 -8.19
C VAL A 127 -40.57 16.73 -6.85
N ASN A 128 -39.91 16.35 -5.74
CA ASN A 128 -40.34 16.74 -4.39
C ASN A 128 -40.21 18.25 -4.14
N GLU A 129 -39.16 18.89 -4.65
CA GLU A 129 -38.93 20.34 -4.53
C GLU A 129 -39.74 21.16 -5.56
N GLY A 130 -40.55 20.51 -6.41
CA GLY A 130 -41.45 21.19 -7.35
C GLY A 130 -40.79 21.71 -8.64
N PHE A 131 -39.49 21.48 -8.84
CA PHE A 131 -38.79 21.83 -10.08
C PHE A 131 -39.28 21.02 -11.30
N ALA A 132 -39.78 19.80 -11.06
CA ALA A 132 -40.33 18.93 -12.09
C ALA A 132 -41.71 18.37 -11.71
N HIS A 133 -42.67 18.44 -12.62
CA HIS A 133 -44.02 17.90 -12.37
C HIS A 133 -44.08 16.37 -12.31
N ASN A 134 -43.15 15.66 -12.96
CA ASN A 134 -43.12 14.19 -12.99
C ASN A 134 -41.70 13.65 -13.29
N ILE A 135 -41.50 12.35 -13.05
CA ILE A 135 -40.22 11.66 -13.24
C ILE A 135 -39.70 11.79 -14.68
N LYS A 136 -40.57 11.78 -15.70
CA LYS A 136 -40.15 11.94 -17.10
C LYS A 136 -39.60 13.35 -17.38
N SER A 137 -40.22 14.38 -16.79
CA SER A 137 -39.75 15.76 -16.86
C SER A 137 -38.41 15.90 -16.14
N ALA A 138 -38.29 15.35 -14.92
CA ALA A 138 -37.04 15.33 -14.15
C ALA A 138 -35.91 14.63 -14.94
N LYS A 139 -36.20 13.49 -15.57
CA LYS A 139 -35.23 12.79 -16.44
C LYS A 139 -34.72 13.68 -17.57
N ARG A 140 -35.61 14.40 -18.27
CA ARG A 140 -35.21 15.35 -19.34
C ARG A 140 -34.40 16.53 -18.81
N MET A 141 -34.70 17.02 -17.61
CA MET A 141 -33.92 18.10 -16.98
C MET A 141 -32.50 17.65 -16.66
N VAL A 142 -32.35 16.44 -16.12
CA VAL A 142 -31.04 15.82 -15.84
C VAL A 142 -30.27 15.54 -17.13
N GLU A 143 -30.91 14.97 -18.16
CA GLU A 143 -30.25 14.70 -19.46
C GLU A 143 -29.81 15.96 -20.19
N ARG A 144 -30.53 17.09 -20.00
CA ARG A 144 -30.16 18.40 -20.55
C ARG A 144 -29.19 19.17 -19.65
N VAL A 145 -28.84 18.63 -18.48
CA VAL A 145 -27.90 19.22 -17.50
C VAL A 145 -28.26 20.67 -17.21
N ARG A 146 -29.54 20.90 -16.82
CA ARG A 146 -29.97 22.26 -16.46
C ARG A 146 -29.28 22.74 -15.17
N PRO A 147 -29.05 24.06 -14.98
CA PRO A 147 -28.35 24.59 -13.81
C PRO A 147 -28.96 24.16 -12.46
N GLU A 148 -30.28 24.09 -12.36
CA GLU A 148 -31.00 23.74 -11.12
C GLU A 148 -30.70 22.29 -10.65
N VAL A 149 -30.19 21.44 -11.54
CA VAL A 149 -29.82 20.06 -11.21
C VAL A 149 -28.59 20.02 -10.30
N TRP A 150 -27.69 21.00 -10.39
CA TRP A 150 -26.45 21.02 -9.60
C TRP A 150 -26.71 21.31 -8.12
N ASP A 151 -27.59 22.26 -7.83
CA ASP A 151 -27.99 22.59 -6.44
C ASP A 151 -28.66 21.39 -5.76
N VAL A 152 -29.49 20.67 -6.53
CA VAL A 152 -30.18 19.46 -6.06
C VAL A 152 -29.19 18.30 -5.88
N LEU A 153 -28.21 18.17 -6.77
CA LEU A 153 -27.16 17.16 -6.65
C LEU A 153 -26.33 17.39 -5.38
N GLU A 154 -25.94 18.62 -5.08
CA GLU A 154 -25.19 18.95 -3.87
C GLU A 154 -25.94 18.59 -2.59
N LYS A 155 -27.26 18.84 -2.55
CA LYS A 155 -28.12 18.38 -1.44
C LYS A 155 -28.19 16.85 -1.32
N VAL A 156 -28.26 16.13 -2.45
CA VAL A 156 -28.36 14.66 -2.46
C VAL A 156 -27.08 13.99 -1.94
N ILE A 157 -25.91 14.54 -2.30
CA ILE A 157 -24.63 13.96 -1.90
C ILE A 157 -24.24 14.31 -0.47
N THR A 158 -24.83 15.37 0.10
CA THR A 158 -24.57 15.79 1.48
C THR A 158 -24.95 14.64 2.41
N GLU A 159 -24.02 14.26 3.27
CA GLU A 159 -24.14 13.11 4.19
C GLU A 159 -24.34 11.72 3.54
N HIS A 160 -24.20 11.59 2.22
CA HIS A 160 -24.30 10.31 1.51
C HIS A 160 -22.90 9.76 1.17
N PRO A 161 -22.33 8.84 1.97
CA PRO A 161 -20.98 8.35 1.75
C PRO A 161 -20.88 7.53 0.45
N VAL A 162 -19.70 7.52 -0.16
CA VAL A 162 -19.35 6.67 -1.31
C VAL A 162 -18.18 5.76 -0.96
N LEU A 163 -18.14 4.56 -1.55
CA LEU A 163 -17.05 3.62 -1.35
C LEU A 163 -16.03 3.74 -2.48
N LEU A 164 -14.76 3.95 -2.13
CA LEU A 164 -13.65 3.90 -3.07
C LEU A 164 -12.92 2.57 -2.94
N ASN A 165 -12.64 1.93 -4.08
CA ASN A 165 -11.91 0.67 -4.16
C ASN A 165 -10.80 0.74 -5.21
N ARG A 166 -9.60 0.26 -4.86
CA ARG A 166 -8.50 0.04 -5.80
C ARG A 166 -8.22 -1.45 -5.97
N ALA A 167 -8.15 -1.89 -7.23
CA ALA A 167 -7.73 -3.24 -7.56
C ALA A 167 -6.20 -3.29 -7.69
N PRO A 168 -5.52 -4.34 -7.17
CA PRO A 168 -6.05 -5.47 -6.40
C PRO A 168 -6.34 -5.13 -4.93
N THR A 169 -7.46 -5.63 -4.39
CA THR A 169 -7.82 -5.46 -2.98
C THR A 169 -7.13 -6.55 -2.14
N LEU A 170 -6.08 -6.19 -1.40
CA LEU A 170 -5.26 -7.13 -0.61
C LEU A 170 -5.72 -7.29 0.84
N HIS A 171 -6.37 -6.26 1.39
CA HIS A 171 -6.84 -6.22 2.78
C HIS A 171 -8.06 -5.30 2.88
N ARG A 172 -8.73 -5.27 4.03
CA ARG A 172 -9.98 -4.49 4.23
C ARG A 172 -9.84 -3.01 3.85
N LEU A 173 -8.70 -2.38 4.14
CA LEU A 173 -8.45 -0.96 3.85
C LEU A 173 -8.34 -0.63 2.35
N GLY A 174 -8.39 -1.63 1.47
CA GLY A 174 -8.50 -1.41 0.03
C GLY A 174 -9.90 -0.99 -0.40
N ILE A 175 -10.87 -0.97 0.52
CA ILE A 175 -12.19 -0.36 0.36
C ILE A 175 -12.44 0.54 1.58
N GLN A 176 -12.70 1.82 1.36
CA GLN A 176 -13.04 2.78 2.41
C GLN A 176 -14.17 3.68 1.95
N ALA A 177 -14.93 4.20 2.90
CA ALA A 177 -15.98 5.17 2.68
C ALA A 177 -15.45 6.59 2.83
N PHE A 178 -15.97 7.48 1.99
CA PHE A 178 -15.67 8.91 1.99
C PHE A 178 -16.93 9.73 1.76
N GLU A 179 -16.95 10.95 2.27
CA GLU A 179 -17.95 11.93 1.89
C GLU A 179 -17.56 12.59 0.56
N PRO A 180 -18.43 12.54 -0.46
CA PRO A 180 -18.13 13.10 -1.77
C PRO A 180 -18.23 14.63 -1.76
N VAL A 181 -17.19 15.30 -2.27
CA VAL A 181 -17.16 16.73 -2.58
C VAL A 181 -17.16 16.88 -4.10
N LEU A 182 -18.06 17.70 -4.66
CA LEU A 182 -18.10 17.89 -6.10
C LEU A 182 -16.85 18.62 -6.58
N VAL A 183 -16.20 18.05 -7.59
CA VAL A 183 -15.04 18.66 -8.24
C VAL A 183 -15.26 18.82 -9.73
N GLU A 184 -14.68 19.89 -10.28
CA GLU A 184 -14.61 20.09 -11.73
C GLU A 184 -13.60 19.12 -12.36
N GLY A 185 -13.86 18.74 -13.60
CA GLY A 185 -13.05 17.79 -14.36
C GLY A 185 -13.58 16.36 -14.32
N ARG A 186 -12.71 15.39 -14.63
CA ARG A 186 -13.07 13.97 -14.79
C ARG A 186 -12.32 13.01 -13.88
N ALA A 187 -11.37 13.49 -13.09
CA ALA A 187 -10.54 12.67 -12.22
C ALA A 187 -11.07 12.70 -10.77
N ILE A 188 -10.96 11.58 -10.07
CA ILE A 188 -11.32 11.48 -8.65
C ILE A 188 -10.18 12.08 -7.84
N LYS A 189 -10.47 13.05 -6.97
CA LYS A 189 -9.46 13.55 -6.03
C LYS A 189 -9.47 12.71 -4.77
N ILE A 190 -8.31 12.23 -4.34
CA ILE A 190 -8.18 11.50 -3.07
C ILE A 190 -7.19 12.19 -2.15
N HIS A 191 -7.42 11.99 -0.85
CA HIS A 191 -6.54 12.49 0.18
C HIS A 191 -5.16 11.76 0.15
N PRO A 192 -4.02 12.46 0.22
CA PRO A 192 -2.70 11.83 0.03
C PRO A 192 -2.33 10.81 1.10
N MET A 193 -2.90 10.89 2.32
CA MET A 193 -2.58 9.92 3.38
C MET A 193 -3.29 8.58 3.23
N VAL A 194 -4.35 8.49 2.42
CA VAL A 194 -5.02 7.20 2.19
C VAL A 194 -4.30 6.36 1.12
N CYS A 195 -3.40 6.98 0.34
CA CYS A 195 -2.64 6.30 -0.72
C CYS A 195 -1.84 5.10 -0.20
N THR A 196 -1.34 5.15 1.03
CA THR A 196 -0.58 4.04 1.64
C THR A 196 -1.48 2.82 1.89
N ALA A 197 -2.72 3.05 2.35
CA ALA A 197 -3.71 2.00 2.53
C ALA A 197 -4.13 1.40 1.17
N TYR A 198 -4.37 2.23 0.17
CA TYR A 198 -4.73 1.74 -1.17
C TYR A 198 -3.55 1.16 -1.97
N ASN A 199 -2.32 1.35 -1.49
CA ASN A 199 -1.08 1.13 -2.24
C ASN A 199 -1.10 1.84 -3.60
N ALA A 200 -1.65 3.06 -3.64
CA ALA A 200 -1.93 3.83 -4.84
C ALA A 200 -0.90 4.94 -5.06
N ASP A 201 -0.62 5.23 -6.33
CA ASP A 201 0.13 6.39 -6.78
C ASP A 201 -0.68 7.20 -7.80
N PHE A 202 -0.10 8.29 -8.31
CA PHE A 202 -0.79 9.26 -9.17
C PHE A 202 -0.23 9.26 -10.60
N ASP A 203 0.25 8.11 -11.09
CA ASP A 203 0.87 7.98 -12.43
C ASP A 203 -0.10 7.47 -13.51
N GLY A 204 -1.37 7.24 -13.16
CA GLY A 204 -2.39 6.70 -14.06
C GLY A 204 -3.34 5.69 -13.42
N ASP A 205 -3.10 5.36 -12.14
CA ASP A 205 -3.97 4.52 -11.33
C ASP A 205 -5.44 4.95 -11.37
N GLN A 206 -6.32 3.95 -11.27
CA GLN A 206 -7.77 4.14 -11.31
C GLN A 206 -8.43 3.53 -10.09
N MET A 207 -9.46 4.21 -9.58
CA MET A 207 -10.30 3.70 -8.49
C MET A 207 -11.75 3.57 -8.94
N ALA A 208 -12.40 2.52 -8.46
CA ALA A 208 -13.83 2.32 -8.61
C ALA A 208 -14.58 3.01 -7.46
N VAL A 209 -15.72 3.61 -7.79
CA VAL A 209 -16.66 4.24 -6.86
C VAL A 209 -17.92 3.37 -6.80
N HIS A 210 -18.46 3.14 -5.61
CA HIS A 210 -19.75 2.48 -5.41
C HIS A 210 -20.63 3.31 -4.48
N VAL A 211 -21.93 3.41 -4.78
CA VAL A 211 -22.89 4.14 -3.96
C VAL A 211 -23.69 3.18 -3.08
N PRO A 212 -23.60 3.28 -1.73
CA PRO A 212 -24.48 2.53 -0.82
C PRO A 212 -25.92 3.05 -0.95
N LEU A 213 -26.88 2.15 -1.15
CA LEU A 213 -28.26 2.52 -1.47
C LEU A 213 -29.20 2.50 -0.25
N SER A 214 -29.15 1.44 0.56
CA SER A 214 -30.04 1.30 1.72
C SER A 214 -29.55 2.15 2.89
N ALA A 215 -30.46 2.48 3.82
CA ALA A 215 -30.11 3.25 5.01
C ALA A 215 -29.08 2.51 5.89
N GLU A 216 -29.21 1.18 5.98
CA GLU A 216 -28.28 0.32 6.72
C GLU A 216 -26.89 0.35 6.08
N ALA A 217 -26.80 0.27 4.75
CA ALA A 217 -25.52 0.32 4.04
C ALA A 217 -24.85 1.70 4.17
N GLN A 218 -25.62 2.78 4.19
CA GLN A 218 -25.09 4.14 4.43
C GLN A 218 -24.59 4.28 5.88
N ALA A 219 -25.34 3.77 6.85
CA ALA A 219 -24.93 3.75 8.25
C ALA A 219 -23.66 2.90 8.47
N GLU A 220 -23.59 1.71 7.88
CA GLU A 220 -22.40 0.85 7.91
C GLU A 220 -21.19 1.55 7.30
N SER A 221 -21.37 2.21 6.15
CA SER A 221 -20.31 2.97 5.49
C SER A 221 -19.77 4.09 6.37
N ARG A 222 -20.66 4.83 7.05
CA ARG A 222 -20.30 5.96 7.92
C ARG A 222 -19.66 5.52 9.24
N LEU A 223 -20.17 4.46 9.87
CA LEU A 223 -19.71 4.01 11.18
C LEU A 223 -18.48 3.11 11.11
N LEU A 224 -18.42 2.18 10.14
CA LEU A 224 -17.36 1.16 10.09
C LEU A 224 -16.30 1.46 9.03
N MET A 225 -16.72 1.98 7.87
CA MET A 225 -15.84 2.06 6.69
C MET A 225 -15.23 3.44 6.44
N LEU A 226 -15.66 4.49 7.16
CA LEU A 226 -15.16 5.84 6.97
C LEU A 226 -13.64 5.88 7.14
N SER A 227 -12.94 6.55 6.24
CA SER A 227 -11.46 6.60 6.26
C SER A 227 -10.91 7.18 7.57
N ALA A 228 -11.62 8.12 8.19
CA ALA A 228 -11.30 8.69 9.50
C ALA A 228 -11.25 7.66 10.64
N ASN A 229 -12.02 6.58 10.54
CA ASN A 229 -12.05 5.51 11.56
C ASN A 229 -10.94 4.48 11.33
N ASN A 230 -10.35 4.47 10.13
CA ASN A 230 -9.44 3.43 9.65
C ASN A 230 -7.99 3.91 9.63
N ILE A 231 -7.53 4.47 10.77
CA ILE A 231 -6.17 5.03 10.95
C ILE A 231 -5.14 3.94 11.24
N LEU A 232 -5.54 2.86 11.91
CA LEU A 232 -4.65 1.76 12.30
C LEU A 232 -4.72 0.59 11.30
N ASN A 233 -3.61 -0.10 11.14
CA ASN A 233 -3.53 -1.31 10.36
C ASN A 233 -4.02 -2.51 11.17
N PRO A 234 -4.98 -3.31 10.66
CA PRO A 234 -5.51 -4.48 11.38
C PRO A 234 -4.49 -5.57 11.67
N LYS A 235 -3.35 -5.59 10.97
CA LYS A 235 -2.35 -6.66 11.11
C LYS A 235 -1.47 -6.51 12.36
N ASP A 236 -1.19 -5.28 12.78
CA ASP A 236 -0.17 -4.95 13.80
C ASP A 236 -0.56 -3.76 14.70
N GLY A 237 -1.74 -3.18 14.50
CA GLY A 237 -2.22 -2.04 15.30
C GLY A 237 -1.44 -0.74 15.06
N LYS A 238 -0.50 -0.70 14.12
CA LYS A 238 0.30 0.52 13.85
C LYS A 238 -0.45 1.47 12.90
N PRO A 239 -0.22 2.78 12.98
CA PRO A 239 -0.85 3.73 12.07
C PRO A 239 -0.50 3.44 10.60
N VAL A 240 -1.53 3.29 9.76
CA VAL A 240 -1.39 3.18 8.29
C VAL A 240 -1.45 4.56 7.64
N ALA A 241 -2.27 5.46 8.19
CA ALA A 241 -2.41 6.84 7.73
C ALA A 241 -1.28 7.69 8.33
N VAL A 242 -0.08 7.58 7.75
CA VAL A 242 1.10 8.34 8.15
C VAL A 242 1.49 9.29 7.01
N PRO A 243 1.93 10.52 7.30
CA PRO A 243 2.48 11.40 6.28
C PRO A 243 3.62 10.73 5.51
N THR A 244 3.65 10.93 4.20
CA THR A 244 4.67 10.37 3.30
C THR A 244 5.31 11.44 2.44
N GLN A 245 6.50 11.13 1.90
CA GLN A 245 7.19 11.94 0.88
C GLN A 245 7.29 13.44 1.27
N ASP A 246 6.69 14.33 0.47
CA ASP A 246 6.81 15.78 0.61
C ASP A 246 6.33 16.30 1.97
N MET A 247 5.29 15.68 2.55
CA MET A 247 4.82 16.07 3.89
C MET A 247 5.90 15.82 4.95
N VAL A 248 6.59 14.68 4.85
CA VAL A 248 7.71 14.33 5.74
C VAL A 248 8.87 15.28 5.51
N LEU A 249 9.21 15.54 4.24
CA LEU A 249 10.31 16.43 3.89
C LEU A 249 10.09 17.86 4.39
N GLY A 250 8.86 18.37 4.27
CA GLY A 250 8.48 19.69 4.78
C GLY A 250 8.55 19.78 6.30
N CYS A 251 8.06 18.76 7.03
CA CYS A 251 8.17 18.70 8.49
C CYS A 251 9.63 18.57 8.95
N TYR A 252 10.44 17.77 8.26
CA TYR A 252 11.86 17.62 8.52
C TYR A 252 12.60 18.93 8.30
N TYR A 253 12.40 19.57 7.15
CA TYR A 253 12.98 20.88 6.85
C TYR A 253 12.56 21.92 7.88
N LEU A 254 11.28 21.97 8.24
CA LEU A 254 10.80 22.89 9.27
C LEU A 254 11.53 22.71 10.61
N THR A 255 11.82 21.48 11.02
CA THR A 255 12.30 21.18 12.38
C THR A 255 13.82 20.97 12.51
N ILE A 256 14.55 20.94 11.39
CA ILE A 256 16.02 20.90 11.39
C ILE A 256 16.60 22.22 11.91
N ASP A 257 17.71 22.14 12.62
CA ASP A 257 18.46 23.28 13.11
C ASP A 257 19.71 23.56 12.25
N ARG A 258 20.14 24.83 12.25
CA ARG A 258 21.32 25.29 11.52
C ARG A 258 22.20 26.11 12.46
N GLU A 259 23.49 25.76 12.49
CA GLU A 259 24.51 26.53 13.17
C GLU A 259 24.79 27.84 12.44
N ASN A 260 25.05 28.91 13.19
CA ASN A 260 25.28 30.26 12.71
C ASN A 260 24.12 30.85 11.89
N ALA A 261 22.88 30.50 12.27
CA ALA A 261 21.69 31.03 11.63
C ALA A 261 21.34 32.44 12.15
N LEU A 262 20.68 33.24 11.31
CA LEU A 262 20.23 34.58 11.70
C LEU A 262 19.33 34.50 12.93
N GLY A 263 19.72 35.19 14.01
CA GLY A 263 18.93 35.24 15.24
C GLY A 263 19.27 34.15 16.27
N GLU A 264 20.35 33.40 16.09
CA GLU A 264 20.82 32.41 17.06
C GLU A 264 21.07 33.03 18.45
N GLY A 265 20.65 32.32 19.50
CA GLY A 265 20.81 32.71 20.90
C GLY A 265 19.79 33.74 21.41
N LYS A 266 18.88 34.25 20.57
CA LYS A 266 17.82 35.18 21.00
C LYS A 266 16.83 34.50 21.94
N CYS A 267 16.27 35.30 22.85
CA CYS A 267 15.28 34.88 23.84
C CYS A 267 13.94 35.55 23.56
N PHE A 268 12.84 34.79 23.64
CA PHE A 268 11.47 35.26 23.40
C PHE A 268 10.56 34.90 24.57
N LYS A 269 9.56 35.76 24.82
CA LYS A 269 8.61 35.65 25.93
C LYS A 269 7.54 34.56 25.71
N ASP A 270 7.17 34.30 24.47
CA ASP A 270 6.13 33.35 24.06
C ASP A 270 6.33 32.90 22.60
N SER A 271 5.56 31.90 22.17
CA SER A 271 5.57 31.37 20.80
C SER A 271 5.22 32.44 19.76
N ASN A 272 4.25 33.30 20.06
CA ASN A 272 3.76 34.33 19.15
C ASN A 272 4.84 35.36 18.82
N GLU A 273 5.63 35.78 19.80
CA GLU A 273 6.75 36.72 19.60
C GLU A 273 7.84 36.11 18.72
N ALA A 274 8.16 34.82 18.91
CA ALA A 274 9.11 34.12 18.07
C ALA A 274 8.61 34.03 16.61
N ILE A 275 7.33 33.70 16.40
CA ILE A 275 6.72 33.64 15.06
C ILE A 275 6.69 35.02 14.40
N MET A 276 6.27 36.05 15.14
CA MET A 276 6.28 37.44 14.67
C MET A 276 7.71 37.89 14.28
N ALA A 277 8.73 37.53 15.06
CA ALA A 277 10.12 37.85 14.73
C ALA A 277 10.58 37.14 13.44
N TYR A 278 10.12 35.92 13.19
CA TYR A 278 10.37 35.21 11.94
C TYR A 278 9.66 35.86 10.75
N GLU A 279 8.40 36.23 10.89
CA GLU A 279 7.63 36.92 9.85
C GLU A 279 8.26 38.26 9.45
N ASN A 280 8.78 38.99 10.44
CA ASN A 280 9.53 40.23 10.23
C ASN A 280 10.99 40.00 9.80
N LYS A 281 11.40 38.75 9.55
CA LYS A 281 12.74 38.36 9.07
C LYS A 281 13.90 38.70 10.02
N TYR A 282 13.63 38.87 11.32
CA TYR A 282 14.66 39.10 12.33
C TYR A 282 15.37 37.82 12.79
N ILE A 283 14.78 36.66 12.51
CA ILE A 283 15.30 35.33 12.81
C ILE A 283 14.99 34.35 11.67
N SER A 284 15.80 33.28 11.55
CA SER A 284 15.59 32.19 10.60
C SER A 284 14.81 31.02 11.22
N LEU A 285 14.10 30.23 10.40
CA LEU A 285 13.37 29.02 10.82
C LEU A 285 14.23 28.05 11.64
N HIS A 286 15.48 27.88 11.22
CA HIS A 286 16.41 26.89 11.76
C HIS A 286 17.32 27.45 12.87
N ALA A 287 17.13 28.72 13.27
CA ALA A 287 17.93 29.32 14.31
C ALA A 287 17.62 28.73 15.69
N ARG A 288 18.67 28.41 16.45
CA ARG A 288 18.55 27.97 17.85
C ARG A 288 18.19 29.18 18.72
N ILE A 289 17.03 29.14 19.36
CA ILE A 289 16.46 30.23 20.15
C ILE A 289 15.97 29.69 21.50
N LYS A 290 15.82 30.59 22.47
CA LYS A 290 15.19 30.31 23.76
C LYS A 290 13.78 30.88 23.77
N VAL A 291 12.77 30.03 23.96
CA VAL A 291 11.37 30.46 24.01
C VAL A 291 10.75 29.94 25.29
N ARG A 292 9.94 30.77 25.95
CA ARG A 292 9.13 30.33 27.07
C ARG A 292 7.84 29.69 26.55
N ILE A 293 7.66 28.41 26.87
CA ILE A 293 6.48 27.62 26.52
C ILE A 293 5.66 27.38 27.78
N GLU A 294 4.34 27.51 27.67
CA GLU A 294 3.41 27.25 28.78
C GLU A 294 3.60 25.82 29.32
N GLY A 295 3.65 25.68 30.65
CA GLY A 295 3.87 24.40 31.33
C GLY A 295 5.31 23.86 31.33
N LYS A 296 6.22 24.35 30.47
CA LYS A 296 7.64 23.90 30.45
C LYS A 296 8.66 24.97 30.81
N GLY A 297 8.27 26.24 30.87
CA GLY A 297 9.19 27.33 31.15
C GLY A 297 10.08 27.65 29.94
N LEU A 298 11.30 28.13 30.18
CA LEU A 298 12.23 28.53 29.12
C LEU A 298 12.94 27.29 28.54
N ILE A 299 12.78 27.04 27.24
CA ILE A 299 13.39 25.90 26.55
C ILE A 299 14.25 26.34 25.36
N ASP A 300 15.33 25.59 25.09
CA ASP A 300 16.13 25.74 23.88
C ASP A 300 15.46 25.00 22.72
N THR A 301 15.04 25.72 21.68
CA THR A 301 14.30 25.16 20.54
C THR A 301 14.61 25.93 19.25
N THR A 302 13.87 25.66 18.18
CA THR A 302 13.92 26.45 16.93
C THR A 302 12.54 27.01 16.62
N VAL A 303 12.48 28.10 15.86
CA VAL A 303 11.20 28.68 15.42
C VAL A 303 10.36 27.64 14.69
N GLY A 304 10.97 26.84 13.83
CA GLY A 304 10.24 25.84 13.08
C GLY A 304 9.64 24.73 13.97
N ARG A 305 10.31 24.36 15.07
CA ARG A 305 9.73 23.45 16.07
C ARG A 305 8.58 24.09 16.83
N VAL A 306 8.65 25.38 17.14
CA VAL A 306 7.53 26.12 17.75
C VAL A 306 6.30 26.06 16.84
N ILE A 307 6.47 26.39 15.55
CA ILE A 307 5.39 26.35 14.55
C ILE A 307 4.82 24.94 14.38
N PHE A 308 5.68 23.90 14.36
CA PHE A 308 5.21 22.52 14.27
C PHE A 308 4.31 22.14 15.45
N ASN A 309 4.63 22.60 16.66
CA ASN A 309 3.85 22.29 17.87
C ASN A 309 2.51 23.02 17.95
N GLU A 310 2.22 24.03 17.11
CA GLU A 310 0.87 24.64 17.05
C GLU A 310 -0.21 23.67 16.56
N VAL A 311 0.20 22.68 15.76
CA VAL A 311 -0.69 21.65 15.21
C VAL A 311 -0.80 20.44 16.15
N VAL A 312 0.16 20.26 17.05
CA VAL A 312 0.22 19.12 17.96
C VAL A 312 -0.70 19.41 19.16
N PRO A 313 -1.65 18.50 19.49
CA PRO A 313 -2.46 18.62 20.70
C PRO A 313 -1.61 18.81 21.96
N ASN A 314 -2.01 19.74 22.84
CA ASN A 314 -1.27 20.11 24.05
C ASN A 314 -1.03 18.91 24.98
N GLU A 315 -1.93 17.93 24.96
CA GLU A 315 -1.91 16.70 25.76
C GLU A 315 -0.76 15.76 25.37
N LEU A 316 -0.22 15.86 24.16
CA LEU A 316 0.97 15.11 23.72
C LEU A 316 2.27 15.74 24.25
N GLY A 317 2.20 16.99 24.70
CA GLY A 317 3.34 17.76 25.16
C GLY A 317 4.24 18.28 24.04
N TYR A 318 5.08 19.24 24.38
CA TYR A 318 5.96 19.89 23.40
C TYR A 318 7.06 18.96 22.85
N ILE A 319 7.10 18.79 21.54
CA ILE A 319 8.02 17.95 20.79
C ILE A 319 9.22 18.78 20.31
N ASN A 320 10.39 18.52 20.88
CA ASN A 320 11.62 19.27 20.58
C ASN A 320 12.69 18.39 19.91
N LYS A 321 12.34 17.73 18.81
CA LYS A 321 13.24 16.87 18.03
C LYS A 321 13.10 17.17 16.55
N VAL A 322 14.05 16.70 15.74
CA VAL A 322 13.92 16.72 14.28
C VAL A 322 12.87 15.68 13.90
N ILE A 323 11.93 16.08 13.05
CA ILE A 323 10.74 15.31 12.73
C ILE A 323 11.00 14.48 11.46
N GLU A 324 11.49 13.25 11.68
CA GLU A 324 11.63 12.23 10.64
C GLU A 324 10.35 11.41 10.48
N LYS A 325 10.25 10.60 9.41
CA LYS A 325 9.10 9.70 9.18
C LYS A 325 8.77 8.82 10.39
N LYS A 326 9.78 8.27 11.07
CA LYS A 326 9.58 7.42 12.26
C LYS A 326 8.98 8.21 13.43
N VAL A 327 9.44 9.44 13.62
CA VAL A 327 8.93 10.33 14.68
C VAL A 327 7.49 10.71 14.37
N LEU A 328 7.15 11.06 13.12
CA LEU A 328 5.77 11.32 12.71
C LEU A 328 4.85 10.12 12.98
N SER A 329 5.29 8.91 12.64
CA SER A 329 4.53 7.70 12.92
C SER A 329 4.28 7.51 14.42
N TRP A 330 5.27 7.82 15.27
CA TRP A 330 5.12 7.76 16.72
C TRP A 330 4.16 8.83 17.25
N ILE A 331 4.21 10.07 16.74
CA ILE A 331 3.28 11.14 17.14
C ILE A 331 1.83 10.75 16.82
N VAL A 332 1.59 10.17 15.64
CA VAL A 332 0.26 9.70 15.24
C VAL A 332 -0.23 8.57 16.14
N ASP A 333 0.64 7.61 16.47
CA ASP A 333 0.30 6.48 17.37
C ASP A 333 -0.04 6.97 18.78
N GLU A 334 0.78 7.85 19.36
CA GLU A 334 0.54 8.44 20.67
C GLU A 334 -0.75 9.27 20.71
N CYS A 335 -1.01 10.05 19.66
CA CYS A 335 -2.24 10.83 19.54
C CYS A 335 -3.47 9.92 19.54
N TYR A 336 -3.41 8.84 18.76
CA TYR A 336 -4.51 7.90 18.66
C TYR A 336 -4.77 7.19 19.99
N ARG A 337 -3.73 6.73 20.67
CA ARG A 337 -3.86 6.03 21.96
C ARG A 337 -4.40 6.92 23.08
N LYS A 338 -4.02 8.21 23.11
CA LYS A 338 -4.40 9.14 24.20
C LYS A 338 -5.70 9.88 23.95
N LEU A 339 -5.93 10.31 22.70
CA LEU A 339 -7.00 11.25 22.34
C LEU A 339 -8.02 10.66 21.37
N GLY A 340 -7.80 9.44 20.89
CA GLY A 340 -8.70 8.75 19.97
C GLY A 340 -8.62 9.24 18.52
N PHE A 341 -9.55 8.76 17.69
CA PHE A 341 -9.51 8.97 16.25
C PHE A 341 -9.76 10.43 15.86
N ASP A 342 -10.70 11.13 16.51
CA ASP A 342 -11.10 12.48 16.11
C ASP A 342 -9.95 13.50 16.22
N ALA A 343 -9.27 13.55 17.37
CA ALA A 343 -8.09 14.40 17.55
C ALA A 343 -6.95 14.01 16.58
N THR A 344 -6.78 12.71 16.32
CA THR A 344 -5.78 12.20 15.38
C THR A 344 -6.06 12.65 13.95
N THR A 345 -7.32 12.65 13.50
CA THR A 345 -7.65 13.14 12.15
C THR A 345 -7.34 14.62 11.98
N ARG A 346 -7.65 15.45 12.99
CA ARG A 346 -7.31 16.89 12.98
C ARG A 346 -5.79 17.12 12.96
N LEU A 347 -5.04 16.36 13.76
CA LEU A 347 -3.59 16.37 13.76
C LEU A 347 -3.02 16.00 12.38
N LEU A 348 -3.53 14.93 11.76
CA LEU A 348 -3.10 14.48 10.44
C LEU A 348 -3.33 15.57 9.39
N ASP A 349 -4.55 16.13 9.32
CA ASP A 349 -4.86 17.19 8.36
C ASP A 349 -3.97 18.44 8.57
N GLY A 350 -3.73 18.83 9.83
CA GLY A 350 -2.81 19.91 10.15
C GLY A 350 -1.37 19.63 9.72
N ILE A 351 -0.84 18.43 10.00
CA ILE A 351 0.51 18.03 9.58
C ILE A 351 0.64 18.04 8.06
N LYS A 352 -0.40 17.60 7.33
CA LYS A 352 -0.42 17.68 5.87
C LYS A 352 -0.30 19.12 5.38
N HIS A 353 -1.15 20.02 5.89
CA HIS A 353 -1.12 21.43 5.47
C HIS A 353 0.24 22.08 5.78
N LEU A 354 0.76 21.84 6.97
CA LEU A 354 2.07 22.33 7.40
C LEU A 354 3.20 21.76 6.52
N GLY A 355 3.22 20.43 6.35
CA GLY A 355 4.21 19.70 5.58
C GLY A 355 4.27 20.19 4.14
N PHE A 356 3.14 20.30 3.43
CA PHE A 356 3.14 20.83 2.07
C PHE A 356 3.58 22.29 2.01
N THR A 357 3.09 23.13 2.92
CA THR A 357 3.44 24.56 2.94
C THR A 357 4.94 24.77 3.09
N TYR A 358 5.57 24.09 4.05
CA TYR A 358 7.00 24.23 4.30
C TYR A 358 7.86 23.47 3.30
N ALA A 359 7.37 22.38 2.70
CA ALA A 359 8.04 21.74 1.56
C ALA A 359 8.11 22.71 0.36
N THR A 360 7.03 23.43 0.05
CA THR A 360 7.02 24.45 -1.01
C THR A 360 7.95 25.62 -0.66
N LYS A 361 7.89 26.14 0.57
CA LYS A 361 8.78 27.24 1.02
C LYS A 361 10.25 26.87 1.02
N ALA A 362 10.58 25.59 1.29
CA ALA A 362 11.95 25.11 1.30
C ALA A 362 12.62 25.19 -0.09
N GLY A 363 11.84 25.17 -1.17
CA GLY A 363 12.36 25.25 -2.54
C GLY A 363 13.35 24.13 -2.87
N ILE A 364 13.16 22.94 -2.28
CA ILE A 364 14.08 21.82 -2.44
C ILE A 364 14.06 21.36 -3.89
N THR A 365 15.25 21.24 -4.47
CA THR A 365 15.47 20.77 -5.83
C THR A 365 16.62 19.77 -5.85
N ILE A 366 16.75 19.01 -6.93
CA ILE A 366 17.89 18.13 -7.16
C ILE A 366 18.54 18.54 -8.47
N GLY A 367 19.76 19.03 -8.37
CA GLY A 367 20.66 19.23 -9.48
C GLY A 367 21.74 18.15 -9.53
N ILE A 368 22.43 18.05 -10.67
CA ILE A 368 23.58 17.15 -10.79
C ILE A 368 24.65 17.49 -9.74
N LYS A 369 24.84 18.77 -9.39
CA LYS A 369 25.85 19.23 -8.42
C LYS A 369 25.59 18.71 -6.99
N ASP A 370 24.34 18.42 -6.63
CA ASP A 370 23.99 17.92 -5.29
C ASP A 370 24.46 16.48 -5.07
N ILE A 371 24.73 15.74 -6.15
CA ILE A 371 25.22 14.36 -6.13
C ILE A 371 26.76 14.36 -5.97
N THR A 372 27.27 14.83 -4.84
CA THR A 372 28.72 14.99 -4.62
C THR A 372 29.42 13.63 -4.55
N ILE A 373 30.43 13.42 -5.40
CA ILE A 373 31.27 12.21 -5.39
C ILE A 373 32.42 12.43 -4.41
N PRO A 374 32.71 11.50 -3.47
CA PRO A 374 33.84 11.63 -2.56
C PRO A 374 35.17 11.60 -3.33
N GLU A 375 36.07 12.54 -3.04
CA GLU A 375 37.40 12.60 -3.68
C GLU A 375 38.25 11.36 -3.36
N VAL A 376 38.10 10.84 -2.13
CA VAL A 376 38.79 9.64 -1.62
C VAL A 376 38.36 8.36 -2.34
N LYS A 377 37.25 8.38 -3.11
CA LYS A 377 36.74 7.20 -3.83
C LYS A 377 37.81 6.55 -4.70
N GLN A 378 38.57 7.33 -5.46
CA GLN A 378 39.58 6.79 -6.38
C GLN A 378 40.73 6.09 -5.64
N GLU A 379 41.09 6.59 -4.47
CA GLU A 379 42.11 5.97 -3.62
C GLU A 379 41.62 4.63 -3.05
N ILE A 380 40.38 4.57 -2.56
CA ILE A 380 39.77 3.32 -2.05
C ILE A 380 39.71 2.26 -3.15
N LEU A 381 39.29 2.65 -4.36
CA LEU A 381 39.24 1.73 -5.50
C LEU A 381 40.63 1.21 -5.89
N LYS A 382 41.63 2.09 -5.95
CA LYS A 382 43.01 1.70 -6.26
C LYS A 382 43.58 0.73 -5.24
N ASN A 383 43.33 0.97 -3.95
CA ASN A 383 43.76 0.08 -2.87
C ASN A 383 43.07 -1.30 -2.96
N ALA A 384 41.77 -1.32 -3.31
CA ALA A 384 41.04 -2.56 -3.52
C ALA A 384 41.58 -3.36 -4.73
N GLU A 385 41.87 -2.68 -5.84
CA GLU A 385 42.44 -3.31 -7.04
C GLU A 385 43.82 -3.92 -6.75
N GLN A 386 44.70 -3.22 -6.03
CA GLN A 386 46.00 -3.75 -5.63
C GLN A 386 45.86 -5.01 -4.75
N ASN A 387 44.90 -5.00 -3.83
CA ASN A 387 44.63 -6.18 -2.98
C ASN A 387 44.13 -7.36 -3.82
N VAL A 388 43.28 -7.13 -4.82
CA VAL A 388 42.81 -8.17 -5.74
C VAL A 388 43.97 -8.72 -6.59
N GLU A 389 44.86 -7.86 -7.10
CA GLU A 389 46.06 -8.29 -7.84
C GLU A 389 46.98 -9.17 -7.00
N ASN A 390 47.15 -8.85 -5.71
CA ASN A 390 47.92 -9.68 -4.78
C ASN A 390 47.29 -11.07 -4.59
N VAL A 391 45.96 -11.14 -4.47
CA VAL A 391 45.21 -12.40 -4.36
C VAL A 391 45.33 -13.22 -5.65
N GLU A 392 45.22 -12.58 -6.82
CA GLU A 392 45.45 -13.23 -8.11
C GLU A 392 46.88 -13.76 -8.26
N LEU A 393 47.88 -13.02 -7.76
CA LEU A 393 49.28 -13.47 -7.75
C LEU A 393 49.46 -14.71 -6.86
N GLN A 394 48.85 -14.73 -5.68
CA GLN A 394 48.87 -15.90 -4.78
C GLN A 394 48.21 -17.12 -5.43
N TYR A 395 47.09 -16.92 -6.11
CA TYR A 395 46.41 -17.96 -6.87
C TYR A 395 47.29 -18.52 -8.00
N ARG A 396 47.90 -17.65 -8.82
CA ARG A 396 48.83 -18.06 -9.89
C ARG A 396 50.07 -18.79 -9.38
N ARG A 397 50.51 -18.49 -8.16
CA ARG A 397 51.62 -19.20 -7.47
C ARG A 397 51.18 -20.51 -6.81
N GLY A 398 49.90 -20.86 -6.87
CA GLY A 398 49.35 -22.09 -6.27
C GLY A 398 49.25 -22.05 -4.74
N LEU A 399 49.26 -20.86 -4.13
CA LEU A 399 49.20 -20.69 -2.67
C LEU A 399 47.78 -20.77 -2.11
N ILE A 400 46.76 -20.51 -2.94
CA ILE A 400 45.35 -20.53 -2.59
C ILE A 400 44.53 -21.24 -3.67
N THR A 401 43.36 -21.75 -3.29
CA THR A 401 42.39 -22.36 -4.22
C THR A 401 41.55 -21.32 -4.96
N ASP A 402 40.87 -21.70 -6.05
CA ASP A 402 39.97 -20.77 -6.78
C ASP A 402 38.77 -20.34 -5.93
N ASP A 403 38.25 -21.23 -5.09
CA ASP A 403 37.15 -20.90 -4.17
C ASP A 403 37.57 -19.87 -3.12
N GLU A 404 38.78 -20.00 -2.57
CA GLU A 404 39.36 -19.02 -1.64
C GLU A 404 39.65 -17.69 -2.34
N ARG A 405 40.19 -17.73 -3.56
CA ARG A 405 40.38 -16.53 -4.40
C ARG A 405 39.05 -15.81 -4.60
N TYR A 406 38.03 -16.52 -5.06
CA TYR A 406 36.70 -15.97 -5.34
C TYR A 406 36.06 -15.33 -4.08
N ARG A 407 36.09 -16.01 -2.93
CA ARG A 407 35.56 -15.46 -1.66
C ARG A 407 36.33 -14.22 -1.22
N THR A 408 37.65 -14.27 -1.29
CA THR A 408 38.51 -13.15 -0.88
C THR A 408 38.31 -11.92 -1.76
N VAL A 409 38.17 -12.10 -3.08
CA VAL A 409 37.87 -11.01 -4.03
C VAL A 409 36.52 -10.36 -3.71
N ILE A 410 35.48 -11.17 -3.43
CA ILE A 410 34.17 -10.65 -3.03
C ILE A 410 34.26 -9.85 -1.73
N ASP A 411 34.98 -10.35 -0.74
CA ASP A 411 35.13 -9.67 0.55
C ASP A 411 35.86 -8.33 0.40
N ILE A 412 36.93 -8.27 -0.42
CA ILE A 412 37.66 -7.03 -0.72
C ILE A 412 36.71 -6.00 -1.33
N TRP A 413 35.94 -6.37 -2.35
CA TRP A 413 35.01 -5.45 -3.01
C TRP A 413 33.83 -5.05 -2.15
N THR A 414 33.37 -5.94 -1.27
CA THR A 414 32.31 -5.65 -0.31
C THR A 414 32.78 -4.61 0.72
N ARG A 415 34.00 -4.76 1.24
CA ARG A 415 34.61 -3.77 2.15
C ARG A 415 34.83 -2.43 1.45
N ALA A 416 35.41 -2.42 0.26
CA ALA A 416 35.61 -1.21 -0.53
C ALA A 416 34.29 -0.45 -0.79
N THR A 417 33.22 -1.19 -1.13
CA THR A 417 31.89 -0.60 -1.32
C THR A 417 31.36 0.01 -0.01
N ALA A 418 31.57 -0.63 1.13
CA ALA A 418 31.16 -0.11 2.44
C ALA A 418 31.96 1.15 2.83
N ASP A 419 33.26 1.18 2.58
CA ASP A 419 34.12 2.34 2.88
C ASP A 419 33.75 3.55 2.01
N VAL A 420 33.53 3.35 0.70
CA VAL A 420 33.02 4.41 -0.19
C VAL A 420 31.66 4.95 0.30
N THR A 421 30.81 4.08 0.84
CA THR A 421 29.50 4.49 1.38
C THR A 421 29.64 5.36 2.63
N ARG A 422 30.61 5.03 3.49
CA ARG A 422 30.89 5.78 4.72
C ARG A 422 31.38 7.19 4.40
N GLU A 423 32.36 7.29 3.49
CA GLU A 423 32.89 8.59 3.06
C GLU A 423 31.86 9.44 2.32
N LEU A 424 30.97 8.81 1.54
CA LEU A 424 29.85 9.50 0.91
C LEU A 424 28.92 10.17 1.93
N ASN A 425 28.57 9.47 3.01
CA ASN A 425 27.71 10.03 4.05
C ASN A 425 28.38 11.19 4.81
N ASN A 426 29.69 11.11 5.03
CA ASN A 426 30.46 12.18 5.69
C ASN A 426 30.59 13.43 4.80
N THR A 427 30.66 13.23 3.47
CA THR A 427 30.83 14.32 2.50
C THR A 427 29.52 15.11 2.29
N LEU A 428 28.37 14.45 2.40
CA LEU A 428 27.07 15.09 2.19
C LEU A 428 26.67 15.96 3.39
N GLY A 429 26.59 17.27 3.19
CA GLY A 429 26.15 18.21 4.23
C GLY A 429 24.68 18.00 4.64
N LYS A 430 24.35 18.35 5.89
CA LYS A 430 23.00 18.19 6.48
C LYS A 430 21.86 18.83 5.65
N PHE A 431 22.14 19.95 4.97
CA PHE A 431 21.20 20.70 4.14
C PHE A 431 21.28 20.34 2.64
N ASN A 432 22.07 19.34 2.26
CA ASN A 432 22.06 18.83 0.89
C ASN A 432 20.69 18.21 0.60
N PRO A 433 20.00 18.59 -0.51
CA PRO A 433 18.69 18.05 -0.86
C PRO A 433 18.60 16.52 -0.88
N LEU A 434 19.60 15.85 -1.45
CA LEU A 434 19.65 14.39 -1.55
C LEU A 434 19.77 13.75 -0.16
N TYR A 435 20.59 14.35 0.70
CA TYR A 435 20.75 13.90 2.08
C TYR A 435 19.46 14.11 2.88
N MET A 436 18.83 15.28 2.78
CA MET A 436 17.56 15.56 3.46
C MET A 436 16.46 14.58 3.06
N MET A 437 16.33 14.23 1.77
CA MET A 437 15.30 13.30 1.30
C MET A 437 15.47 11.88 1.87
N ALA A 438 16.70 11.38 1.93
CA ALA A 438 16.97 10.05 2.46
C ALA A 438 16.94 10.00 4.00
N ASN A 439 17.54 11.00 4.67
CA ASN A 439 17.64 11.02 6.13
C ASN A 439 16.28 11.30 6.79
N SER A 440 15.45 12.16 6.20
CA SER A 440 14.08 12.37 6.67
C SER A 440 13.20 11.12 6.55
N GLY A 441 13.58 10.17 5.70
CA GLY A 441 12.75 9.02 5.32
C GLY A 441 11.62 9.36 4.36
N ALA A 442 11.66 10.55 3.73
CA ALA A 442 10.68 10.98 2.73
C ALA A 442 10.76 10.13 1.46
N ARG A 443 11.94 10.04 0.86
CA ARG A 443 12.21 9.23 -0.32
C ARG A 443 13.70 8.95 -0.46
N GLY A 444 14.03 7.71 -0.80
CA GLY A 444 15.41 7.31 -0.97
C GLY A 444 15.97 6.56 0.24
N ASN A 445 17.01 5.78 0.01
CA ASN A 445 17.83 5.20 1.08
C ASN A 445 19.31 5.42 0.78
N ILE A 446 20.17 5.19 1.78
CA ILE A 446 21.63 5.35 1.65
C ILE A 446 22.19 4.46 0.53
N GLN A 447 21.61 3.27 0.30
CA GLN A 447 22.05 2.38 -0.78
C GLN A 447 21.77 2.96 -2.18
N GLN A 448 20.67 3.69 -2.37
CA GLN A 448 20.35 4.36 -3.62
C GLN A 448 21.25 5.58 -3.84
N ILE A 449 21.53 6.36 -2.79
CA ILE A 449 22.51 7.46 -2.86
C ILE A 449 23.90 6.91 -3.22
N ARG A 450 24.30 5.78 -2.64
CA ARG A 450 25.54 5.09 -2.99
C ARG A 450 25.62 4.74 -4.48
N GLN A 451 24.53 4.28 -5.10
CA GLN A 451 24.52 3.97 -6.54
C GLN A 451 24.61 5.24 -7.41
N LEU A 452 24.15 6.38 -6.91
CA LEU A 452 24.22 7.66 -7.64
C LEU A 452 25.62 8.28 -7.60
N ALA A 453 26.26 8.31 -6.42
CA ALA A 453 27.48 9.08 -6.18
C ALA A 453 28.70 8.25 -5.73
N GLY A 454 28.49 7.06 -5.17
CA GLY A 454 29.55 6.18 -4.69
C GLY A 454 30.02 5.24 -5.80
N MET A 455 29.65 3.97 -5.69
CA MET A 455 29.81 2.95 -6.72
C MET A 455 28.62 2.00 -6.69
N ARG A 456 28.32 1.33 -7.80
CA ARG A 456 27.18 0.41 -7.83
C ARG A 456 27.48 -0.90 -7.09
N GLY A 457 28.72 -1.38 -7.15
CA GLY A 457 29.20 -2.55 -6.41
C GLY A 457 29.04 -3.86 -7.19
N LEU A 458 29.05 -4.97 -6.43
CA LEU A 458 28.91 -6.33 -6.96
C LEU A 458 27.47 -6.60 -7.45
N MET A 459 27.34 -7.42 -8.49
CA MET A 459 26.06 -7.85 -9.07
C MET A 459 25.94 -9.36 -9.05
N ALA A 460 24.71 -9.86 -8.94
CA ALA A 460 24.42 -11.28 -9.07
C ALA A 460 24.00 -11.62 -10.50
N ASP A 461 24.46 -12.77 -10.97
CA ASP A 461 24.00 -13.38 -12.22
C ASP A 461 22.57 -13.97 -12.06
N PRO A 462 21.95 -14.50 -13.13
CA PRO A 462 20.64 -15.12 -13.04
C PRO A 462 20.60 -16.36 -12.13
N SER A 463 21.72 -17.07 -11.94
CA SER A 463 21.83 -18.24 -11.05
C SER A 463 21.88 -17.85 -9.57
N GLY A 464 22.21 -16.58 -9.26
CA GLY A 464 22.41 -16.08 -7.91
C GLY A 464 23.88 -16.04 -7.49
N ARG A 465 24.81 -16.44 -8.36
CA ARG A 465 26.25 -16.29 -8.13
C ARG A 465 26.65 -14.82 -8.29
N ILE A 466 27.48 -14.33 -7.37
CA ILE A 466 28.01 -12.98 -7.44
C ILE A 466 29.11 -12.94 -8.52
N ILE A 467 29.03 -11.96 -9.41
CA ILE A 467 30.05 -11.70 -10.42
C ILE A 467 31.22 -11.01 -9.71
N ASP A 468 32.42 -11.60 -9.82
CA ASP A 468 33.65 -11.13 -9.17
C ASP A 468 34.23 -9.84 -9.79
N LEU A 469 33.68 -9.40 -10.92
CA LEU A 469 33.91 -8.08 -11.52
C LEU A 469 32.84 -7.08 -11.05
N PRO A 470 33.17 -6.12 -10.15
CA PRO A 470 32.22 -5.12 -9.68
C PRO A 470 32.00 -4.01 -10.72
N ILE A 471 30.90 -3.28 -10.56
CA ILE A 471 30.67 -2.01 -11.24
C ILE A 471 31.27 -0.89 -10.39
N LYS A 472 32.39 -0.33 -10.85
CA LYS A 472 33.16 0.71 -10.17
C LYS A 472 32.54 2.10 -10.37
N ALA A 473 31.95 2.31 -11.54
CA ALA A 473 31.26 3.54 -11.85
C ALA A 473 29.97 3.72 -11.03
N ASN A 474 29.49 4.97 -10.99
CA ASN A 474 28.17 5.32 -10.49
C ASN A 474 27.31 5.97 -11.61
N PHE A 475 26.04 6.23 -11.33
CA PHE A 475 25.15 6.82 -12.34
C PHE A 475 25.53 8.24 -12.74
N ARG A 476 26.20 9.00 -11.87
CA ARG A 476 26.67 10.35 -12.20
C ARG A 476 27.85 10.34 -13.18
N GLU A 477 28.77 9.40 -13.02
CA GLU A 477 29.94 9.21 -13.89
C GLU A 477 29.57 8.55 -15.23
N GLY A 478 28.50 7.74 -15.22
CA GLY A 478 28.08 6.94 -16.37
C GLY A 478 28.69 5.54 -16.34
N LEU A 479 27.98 4.58 -16.93
CA LEU A 479 28.38 3.16 -16.97
C LEU A 479 29.00 2.84 -18.32
N THR A 480 30.05 2.03 -18.32
CA THR A 480 30.56 1.43 -19.56
C THR A 480 29.58 0.39 -20.12
N VAL A 481 29.75 -0.01 -21.39
CA VAL A 481 28.88 -1.01 -22.04
C VAL A 481 28.86 -2.33 -21.25
N LEU A 482 30.03 -2.78 -20.77
CA LEU A 482 30.15 -4.02 -20.00
C LEU A 482 29.46 -3.93 -18.63
N GLU A 483 29.70 -2.84 -17.90
CA GLU A 483 29.05 -2.60 -16.59
C GLU A 483 27.52 -2.50 -16.73
N TYR A 484 27.04 -1.81 -17.77
CA TYR A 484 25.61 -1.71 -18.05
C TYR A 484 25.02 -3.09 -18.38
N PHE A 485 25.69 -3.88 -19.22
CA PHE A 485 25.26 -5.24 -19.56
C PHE A 485 25.18 -6.14 -18.32
N ILE A 486 26.20 -6.10 -17.44
CA ILE A 486 26.20 -6.85 -16.17
C ILE A 486 25.00 -6.45 -15.31
N SER A 487 24.70 -5.15 -15.21
CA SER A 487 23.54 -4.64 -14.46
C SER A 487 22.19 -5.14 -14.97
N THR A 488 22.07 -5.60 -16.22
CA THR A 488 20.78 -6.05 -16.77
C THR A 488 20.31 -7.38 -16.19
N HIS A 489 21.23 -8.26 -15.78
CA HIS A 489 20.89 -9.60 -15.25
C HIS A 489 20.06 -9.48 -13.97
N GLY A 490 20.54 -8.71 -12.99
CA GLY A 490 19.84 -8.47 -11.74
C GLY A 490 18.51 -7.73 -11.93
N ALA A 491 18.48 -6.71 -12.81
CA ALA A 491 17.28 -5.94 -13.08
C ALA A 491 16.16 -6.78 -13.71
N ARG A 492 16.50 -7.61 -14.72
CA ARG A 492 15.53 -8.48 -15.40
C ARG A 492 15.00 -9.56 -14.46
N LYS A 493 15.87 -10.19 -13.68
CA LYS A 493 15.47 -11.19 -12.68
C LYS A 493 14.51 -10.57 -11.65
N GLY A 494 14.83 -9.40 -11.11
CA GLY A 494 13.95 -8.71 -10.16
C GLY A 494 12.56 -8.38 -10.72
N LEU A 495 12.48 -7.91 -11.97
CA LEU A 495 11.20 -7.63 -12.63
C LEU A 495 10.40 -8.92 -12.89
N ALA A 496 11.05 -9.98 -13.37
CA ALA A 496 10.41 -11.27 -13.62
C ALA A 496 9.89 -11.91 -12.32
N ASP A 497 10.70 -11.90 -11.26
CA ASP A 497 10.32 -12.45 -9.95
C ASP A 497 9.15 -11.68 -9.34
N THR A 498 9.13 -10.35 -9.48
CA THR A 498 8.01 -9.53 -8.98
C THR A 498 6.70 -9.89 -9.70
N ALA A 499 6.75 -10.08 -11.02
CA ALA A 499 5.58 -10.48 -11.80
C ALA A 499 5.08 -11.88 -11.42
N LEU A 500 5.98 -12.84 -11.20
CA LEU A 500 5.64 -14.22 -10.81
C LEU A 500 5.06 -14.28 -9.38
N ARG A 501 5.74 -13.66 -8.39
CA ARG A 501 5.34 -13.69 -6.97
C ARG A 501 3.99 -13.03 -6.69
N THR A 502 3.56 -12.11 -7.56
CA THR A 502 2.25 -11.45 -7.45
C THR A 502 1.10 -12.47 -7.54
N ALA A 503 1.22 -13.50 -8.39
CA ALA A 503 0.20 -14.53 -8.53
C ALA A 503 0.14 -15.46 -7.31
N ASP A 504 1.30 -15.83 -6.76
CA ASP A 504 1.40 -16.76 -5.63
C ASP A 504 0.86 -16.16 -4.32
N SER A 505 1.14 -14.88 -4.08
CA SER A 505 0.70 -14.17 -2.87
C SER A 505 -0.83 -14.09 -2.77
N GLY A 506 -1.50 -13.79 -3.89
CA GLY A 506 -2.97 -13.79 -3.95
C GLY A 506 -3.56 -15.20 -3.78
N TYR A 507 -2.87 -16.22 -4.29
CA TYR A 507 -3.29 -17.61 -4.14
C TYR A 507 -3.18 -18.11 -2.69
N LEU A 508 -2.10 -17.78 -1.99
CA LEU A 508 -1.92 -18.09 -0.57
C LEU A 508 -3.00 -17.42 0.28
N THR A 509 -3.22 -16.12 0.07
CA THR A 509 -4.27 -15.37 0.79
C THR A 509 -5.63 -16.02 0.62
N ARG A 510 -5.97 -16.44 -0.60
CA ARG A 510 -7.23 -17.16 -0.87
C ARG A 510 -7.33 -18.48 -0.10
N ARG A 511 -6.24 -19.27 -0.05
CA ARG A 511 -6.23 -20.53 0.73
C ARG A 511 -6.41 -20.29 2.22
N LEU A 512 -5.82 -19.22 2.76
CA LEU A 512 -5.98 -18.85 4.17
C LEU A 512 -7.43 -18.45 4.47
N VAL A 513 -8.05 -17.64 3.60
CA VAL A 513 -9.47 -17.28 3.74
C VAL A 513 -10.38 -18.51 3.62
N ASP A 514 -10.13 -19.41 2.65
CA ASP A 514 -10.91 -20.64 2.47
C ASP A 514 -10.91 -21.53 3.75
N VAL A 515 -9.88 -21.45 4.60
CA VAL A 515 -9.78 -22.20 5.88
C VAL A 515 -10.33 -21.41 7.07
N ALA A 516 -10.16 -20.09 7.10
CA ALA A 516 -10.44 -19.26 8.27
C ALA A 516 -11.78 -18.50 8.22
N GLN A 517 -12.51 -18.52 7.10
CA GLN A 517 -13.72 -17.70 6.91
C GLN A 517 -14.84 -17.95 7.93
N ASP A 518 -14.92 -19.16 8.51
CA ASP A 518 -15.98 -19.54 9.45
C ASP A 518 -15.59 -19.27 10.93
N VAL A 519 -14.42 -18.69 11.17
CA VAL A 519 -13.95 -18.31 12.51
C VAL A 519 -14.47 -16.92 12.85
N ILE A 520 -15.45 -16.85 13.76
CA ILE A 520 -16.13 -15.62 14.19
C ILE A 520 -16.14 -15.58 15.72
N VAL A 521 -15.87 -14.41 16.32
CA VAL A 521 -16.00 -14.20 17.77
C VAL A 521 -17.50 -14.23 18.12
N ARG A 522 -17.89 -15.15 19.01
CA ARG A 522 -19.31 -15.39 19.39
C ARG A 522 -19.63 -15.15 20.86
N GLU A 523 -18.63 -15.22 21.71
CA GLU A 523 -18.74 -15.17 23.16
C GLU A 523 -17.66 -14.21 23.68
N GLU A 524 -17.96 -13.48 24.76
CA GLU A 524 -17.01 -12.53 25.37
C GLU A 524 -15.94 -13.25 26.18
N ASP A 525 -16.33 -14.25 26.96
CA ASP A 525 -15.43 -15.14 27.69
C ASP A 525 -15.90 -16.59 27.58
N CYS A 526 -14.95 -17.49 27.35
CA CYS A 526 -15.17 -18.93 27.28
C CYS A 526 -14.90 -19.64 28.62
N GLY A 527 -14.38 -18.93 29.63
CA GLY A 527 -14.05 -19.44 30.95
C GLY A 527 -12.90 -20.44 30.97
N THR A 528 -12.05 -20.45 29.95
CA THR A 528 -10.92 -21.39 29.85
C THR A 528 -9.79 -20.98 30.78
N THR A 529 -9.23 -21.94 31.51
CA THR A 529 -8.00 -21.74 32.30
C THR A 529 -6.74 -22.13 31.52
N ASN A 530 -6.85 -22.46 30.25
CA ASN A 530 -5.71 -22.85 29.41
C ASN A 530 -5.14 -21.62 28.70
N GLY A 531 -3.89 -21.27 29.01
CA GLY A 531 -3.11 -20.24 28.32
C GLY A 531 -1.94 -20.80 27.50
N ILE A 532 -1.19 -19.90 26.87
CA ILE A 532 0.11 -20.20 26.25
C ILE A 532 1.19 -19.37 26.92
N ILE A 533 2.34 -19.98 27.22
CA ILE A 533 3.48 -19.24 27.77
C ILE A 533 4.16 -18.46 26.64
N VAL A 534 4.11 -17.14 26.71
CA VAL A 534 4.75 -16.24 25.74
C VAL A 534 6.16 -15.89 26.22
N LYS A 535 7.15 -15.98 25.33
CA LYS A 535 8.55 -15.62 25.56
C LYS A 535 9.08 -14.81 24.39
N GLU A 536 10.19 -14.10 24.61
CA GLU A 536 10.96 -13.49 23.53
C GLU A 536 11.38 -14.55 22.51
N ILE A 537 11.26 -14.23 21.22
CA ILE A 537 11.75 -15.10 20.16
C ILE A 537 13.19 -14.68 19.87
N LYS A 538 14.13 -15.61 20.01
CA LYS A 538 15.56 -15.38 19.79
C LYS A 538 16.08 -16.37 18.75
N ASP A 539 16.96 -15.90 17.87
CA ASP A 539 17.80 -16.73 17.02
C ASP A 539 19.25 -16.54 17.43
N GLY A 540 19.79 -17.53 18.15
CA GLY A 540 21.05 -17.40 18.87
C GLY A 540 21.01 -16.31 19.94
N THR A 541 21.81 -15.26 19.75
CA THR A 541 21.89 -14.09 20.65
C THR A 541 21.01 -12.92 20.19
N GLU A 542 20.48 -12.96 18.96
CA GLU A 542 19.68 -11.89 18.41
C GLU A 542 18.21 -12.07 18.81
N VAL A 543 17.66 -11.06 19.49
CA VAL A 543 16.24 -11.01 19.80
C VAL A 543 15.49 -10.60 18.55
N ILE A 544 14.79 -11.55 17.92
CA ILE A 544 13.97 -11.31 16.72
C ILE A 544 12.72 -10.52 17.12
N GLU A 545 12.06 -10.94 18.19
CA GLU A 545 10.82 -10.33 18.66
C GLU A 545 10.83 -10.23 20.18
N LYS A 546 10.61 -9.01 20.68
CA LYS A 546 10.62 -8.71 22.10
C LYS A 546 9.35 -9.18 22.79
N LEU A 547 9.41 -9.34 24.10
CA LEU A 547 8.24 -9.76 24.88
C LEU A 547 7.12 -8.71 24.81
N GLU A 548 7.48 -7.41 24.88
CA GLU A 548 6.54 -6.28 24.81
C GLU A 548 5.63 -6.37 23.58
N ASP A 549 6.20 -6.56 22.39
CA ASP A 549 5.46 -6.61 21.12
C ASP A 549 4.51 -7.83 21.05
N ARG A 550 4.80 -8.90 21.79
CA ARG A 550 4.01 -10.14 21.76
C ARG A 550 2.86 -10.15 22.77
N ILE A 551 2.97 -9.39 23.86
CA ILE A 551 2.00 -9.40 24.96
C ILE A 551 0.99 -8.25 24.87
N ILE A 552 1.34 -7.12 24.26
CA ILE A 552 0.46 -5.96 24.13
C ILE A 552 -0.90 -6.37 23.52
N GLY A 553 -1.98 -6.02 24.21
CA GLY A 553 -3.36 -6.28 23.76
C GLY A 553 -3.82 -7.73 23.91
N ARG A 554 -3.07 -8.56 24.66
CA ARG A 554 -3.51 -9.91 25.07
C ARG A 554 -4.06 -9.85 26.48
N VAL A 555 -4.91 -10.83 26.80
CA VAL A 555 -5.45 -11.02 28.16
C VAL A 555 -4.55 -11.98 28.94
N SER A 556 -4.20 -11.61 30.18
CA SER A 556 -3.47 -12.47 31.12
C SER A 556 -4.36 -13.63 31.59
N GLN A 557 -3.80 -14.83 31.68
CA GLN A 557 -4.53 -16.00 32.23
C GLN A 557 -4.26 -16.20 33.74
N GLU A 558 -3.19 -15.62 34.25
CA GLU A 558 -2.77 -15.69 35.65
C GLU A 558 -2.29 -14.31 36.12
N ASP A 559 -2.29 -14.08 37.43
CA ASP A 559 -1.73 -12.86 38.03
C ASP A 559 -0.23 -12.75 37.72
N ILE A 560 0.16 -11.66 37.09
CA ILE A 560 1.57 -11.35 36.81
C ILE A 560 2.12 -10.60 38.02
N LEU A 561 3.05 -11.23 38.75
CA LEU A 561 3.64 -10.67 39.97
C LEU A 561 4.99 -10.01 39.70
N HIS A 562 5.28 -8.92 40.41
CA HIS A 562 6.60 -8.31 40.42
C HIS A 562 7.61 -9.25 41.13
N PRO A 563 8.75 -9.61 40.50
CA PRO A 563 9.63 -10.65 41.01
C PRO A 563 10.20 -10.43 42.42
N SER A 564 10.39 -9.16 42.81
CA SER A 564 11.00 -8.82 44.10
C SER A 564 10.03 -8.33 45.18
N THR A 565 8.89 -7.74 44.81
CA THR A 565 7.92 -7.17 45.77
C THR A 565 6.72 -8.09 45.97
N GLY A 566 6.44 -9.00 45.04
CA GLY A 566 5.25 -9.85 45.05
C GLY A 566 3.95 -9.09 44.73
N GLU A 567 4.04 -7.81 44.37
CA GLU A 567 2.88 -7.01 43.98
C GLU A 567 2.32 -7.50 42.63
N VAL A 568 0.98 -7.56 42.53
CA VAL A 568 0.30 -7.91 41.28
C VAL A 568 0.45 -6.73 40.31
N LEU A 569 1.19 -6.95 39.22
CA LEU A 569 1.37 -5.99 38.13
C LEU A 569 0.17 -6.00 37.19
N VAL A 570 -0.31 -7.19 36.83
CA VAL A 570 -1.49 -7.38 35.99
C VAL A 570 -2.32 -8.50 36.61
N PRO A 571 -3.58 -8.26 37.00
CA PRO A 571 -4.47 -9.32 37.48
C PRO A 571 -4.76 -10.33 36.39
N ALA A 572 -5.18 -11.55 36.73
CA ALA A 572 -5.76 -12.49 35.79
C ALA A 572 -6.97 -11.88 35.04
N ASP A 573 -7.21 -12.37 33.83
CA ASP A 573 -8.30 -11.95 32.93
C ASP A 573 -8.31 -10.45 32.59
N SER A 574 -7.16 -9.80 32.67
CA SER A 574 -6.99 -8.38 32.35
C SER A 574 -6.12 -8.20 31.09
N GLU A 575 -6.44 -7.20 30.27
CA GLU A 575 -5.63 -6.83 29.11
C GLU A 575 -4.26 -6.28 29.56
N ILE A 576 -3.19 -6.77 28.91
CA ILE A 576 -1.78 -6.41 29.16
C ILE A 576 -1.36 -5.18 28.35
#